data_AF-A0A8T5L0I2-F1
#
_entry.id   AF-A0A8T5L0I2-F1
#
_cell.length_a   1.000
_cell.length_b   1.000
_cell.length_c   1.000
_cell.angle_alpha   90.00
_cell.angle_beta   90.00
_cell.angle_gamma   90.00
#
_symmetry.space_group_name_H-M   'P 1'
#
loop_
_entity.id
_entity.type
_entity.pdbx_description
1 polymer ?
#
loop_
_entity_poly.entity_id
_entity_poly.type
_entity_poly.pdbx_seq_one_letter_code
_entity_poly.pdbx_strand_id
1 'polypeptide(L)'
;MPERTDIEKKVRRLIAADRTYRLLNNLGQKGVRNLNKRASEIDNLIKEKEKIGKRILVAVKQESESKYARSIRDAVDIFKKRHSKLGSELEKLISETREARSIFLTYSLKPDFNLSESDYVEVMKDLGFEEREAASMYPHILSIADRLKKPDEYVERKILIG
;
A
#
# COMPACT_ATOMS: atom_id res chain seq x y z
N MET A 1 -1.09 -3.65 -28.64
CA MET A 1 -1.09 -2.67 -27.51
C MET A 1 0.35 -2.29 -27.22
N PRO A 2 0.67 -1.03 -26.89
CA PRO A 2 2.03 -0.66 -26.50
C PRO A 2 2.46 -1.46 -25.28
N GLU A 3 3.73 -1.87 -25.27
CA GLU A 3 4.33 -2.60 -24.17
C GLU A 3 4.30 -1.75 -22.89
N ARG A 4 3.87 -2.36 -21.78
CA ARG A 4 3.78 -1.69 -20.48
C ARG A 4 5.20 -1.51 -19.92
N THR A 5 5.49 -0.39 -19.28
CA THR A 5 6.76 -0.21 -18.53
C THR A 5 6.80 -1.14 -17.33
N ASP A 6 7.98 -1.40 -16.77
CA ASP A 6 8.11 -2.36 -15.68
C ASP A 6 7.54 -1.79 -14.37
N ILE A 7 7.67 -0.48 -14.13
CA ILE A 7 6.89 0.22 -13.10
C ILE A 7 5.38 -0.01 -13.30
N GLU A 8 4.87 0.13 -14.53
CA GLU A 8 3.43 -0.04 -14.78
C GLU A 8 2.96 -1.46 -14.45
N LYS A 9 3.72 -2.48 -14.89
CA LYS A 9 3.43 -3.88 -14.55
C LYS A 9 3.42 -4.09 -13.04
N LYS A 10 4.44 -3.60 -12.31
CA LYS A 10 4.54 -3.77 -10.86
C LYS A 10 3.46 -3.03 -10.08
N VAL A 11 3.10 -1.81 -10.46
CA VAL A 11 2.02 -1.05 -9.80
C VAL A 11 0.67 -1.73 -10.02
N ARG A 12 0.38 -2.20 -11.23
CA ARG A 12 -0.87 -2.95 -11.50
C ARG A 12 -0.95 -4.23 -10.68
N ARG A 13 0.16 -4.98 -10.58
CA ARG A 13 0.27 -6.14 -9.68
C ARG A 13 0.06 -5.76 -8.21
N LEU A 14 0.59 -4.62 -7.76
CA LEU A 14 0.37 -4.14 -6.39
C LEU A 14 -1.11 -3.83 -6.13
N ILE A 15 -1.81 -3.20 -7.08
CA ILE A 15 -3.26 -2.94 -6.96
C ILE A 15 -4.04 -4.27 -6.94
N ALA A 16 -3.72 -5.21 -7.83
CA ALA A 16 -4.34 -6.52 -7.86
C ALA A 16 -4.10 -7.30 -6.55
N ALA A 17 -2.87 -7.29 -6.00
CA ALA A 17 -2.53 -7.90 -4.73
C ALA A 17 -3.29 -7.28 -3.56
N ASP A 18 -3.35 -5.94 -3.50
CA ASP A 18 -4.10 -5.23 -2.47
C ASP A 18 -5.60 -5.60 -2.51
N ARG A 19 -6.21 -5.66 -3.70
CA ARG A 19 -7.60 -6.12 -3.84
C ARG A 19 -7.76 -7.56 -3.37
N THR A 20 -6.94 -8.49 -3.88
CA THR A 20 -7.00 -9.91 -3.53
C THR A 20 -6.85 -10.11 -2.01
N TYR A 21 -5.89 -9.47 -1.37
CA TYR A 21 -5.63 -9.64 0.06
C TYR A 21 -6.72 -9.02 0.94
N ARG A 22 -7.31 -7.90 0.51
CA ARG A 22 -8.50 -7.34 1.19
C ARG A 22 -9.71 -8.27 1.06
N LEU A 23 -9.86 -9.00 -0.04
CA LEU A 23 -11.01 -9.90 -0.25
C LEU A 23 -10.87 -11.19 0.56
N LEU A 24 -9.66 -11.74 0.62
CA LEU A 24 -9.34 -12.94 1.39
C LEU A 24 -9.18 -12.67 2.90
N ASN A 25 -9.63 -11.50 3.36
CA ASN A 25 -9.83 -11.06 4.74
C ASN A 25 -8.96 -11.81 5.79
N ASN A 26 -7.65 -11.57 5.73
CA ASN A 26 -6.57 -12.21 6.50
C ASN A 26 -5.83 -13.37 5.82
N LEU A 27 -5.08 -13.08 4.74
CA LEU A 27 -3.80 -13.77 4.52
C LEU A 27 -2.73 -13.42 5.61
N GLY A 28 -3.16 -12.79 6.70
CA GLY A 28 -2.36 -12.42 7.86
C GLY A 28 -1.16 -11.54 7.50
N GLN A 29 -0.09 -11.71 8.27
CA GLN A 29 1.17 -11.00 8.04
C GLN A 29 1.80 -11.30 6.67
N LYS A 30 1.48 -12.44 6.03
CA LYS A 30 2.06 -12.83 4.73
C LYS A 30 1.62 -11.89 3.61
N GLY A 31 0.34 -11.52 3.58
CA GLY A 31 -0.19 -10.55 2.61
C GLY A 31 0.45 -9.16 2.78
N VAL A 32 0.54 -8.67 4.02
CA VAL A 32 1.18 -7.38 4.34
C VAL A 32 2.66 -7.37 3.93
N ARG A 33 3.42 -8.42 4.28
CA ARG A 33 4.83 -8.55 3.88
C ARG A 33 5.00 -8.54 2.35
N ASN A 34 4.11 -9.21 1.63
CA ASN A 34 4.16 -9.25 0.16
C ASN A 34 3.86 -7.87 -0.44
N LEU A 35 2.85 -7.14 0.09
CA LEU A 35 2.56 -5.78 -0.33
C LEU A 35 3.74 -4.83 -0.07
N ASN A 36 4.35 -4.89 1.12
CA ASN A 36 5.51 -4.07 1.47
C ASN A 36 6.71 -4.36 0.57
N LYS A 37 6.96 -5.64 0.26
CA LYS A 37 8.02 -6.05 -0.68
C LYS A 37 7.80 -5.41 -2.06
N ARG A 38 6.58 -5.53 -2.60
CA ARG A 38 6.23 -4.91 -3.90
C ARG A 38 6.33 -3.40 -3.89
N ALA A 39 5.90 -2.75 -2.82
CA ALA A 39 6.01 -1.31 -2.66
C ALA A 39 7.48 -0.85 -2.65
N SER A 40 8.34 -1.60 -1.97
CA SER A 40 9.79 -1.33 -1.92
C SER A 40 10.45 -1.52 -3.29
N GLU A 41 10.04 -2.55 -4.05
CA GLU A 41 10.52 -2.74 -5.43
C GLU A 41 10.12 -1.57 -6.34
N ILE A 42 8.90 -1.04 -6.19
CA ILE A 42 8.44 0.12 -6.97
C ILE A 42 9.21 1.39 -6.57
N ASP A 43 9.48 1.59 -5.28
CA ASP A 43 10.31 2.71 -4.80
C ASP A 43 11.71 2.69 -5.42
N ASN A 44 12.34 1.51 -5.50
CA ASN A 44 13.65 1.36 -6.15
C ASN A 44 13.60 1.78 -7.63
N LEU A 45 12.59 1.35 -8.39
CA LEU A 45 12.46 1.73 -9.80
C LEU A 45 12.19 3.24 -9.98
N ILE A 46 11.46 3.85 -9.05
CA ILE A 46 11.23 5.30 -9.05
C ILE A 46 12.56 6.04 -8.79
N LYS A 47 13.40 5.54 -7.87
CA LYS A 47 14.74 6.08 -7.59
C LYS A 47 15.68 5.93 -8.79
N GLU A 48 15.55 4.84 -9.55
CA GLU A 48 16.26 4.59 -10.81
C GLU A 48 15.75 5.46 -11.98
N LYS A 49 14.73 6.30 -11.74
CA LYS A 49 14.10 7.19 -12.74
C LYS A 49 13.52 6.44 -13.93
N GLU A 50 13.00 5.23 -13.71
CA GLU A 50 12.30 4.50 -14.76
C GLU A 50 11.03 5.25 -15.19
N LYS A 51 10.63 5.08 -16.46
CA LYS A 51 9.47 5.77 -17.02
C LYS A 51 8.18 5.25 -16.39
N ILE A 52 7.46 6.16 -15.72
CA ILE A 52 6.12 5.88 -15.20
C ILE A 52 5.16 5.72 -16.39
N GLY A 53 4.47 4.58 -16.43
CA GLY A 53 3.49 4.28 -17.47
C GLY A 53 2.30 5.22 -17.44
N LYS A 54 1.68 5.46 -18.61
CA LYS A 54 0.60 6.45 -18.75
C LYS A 54 -0.68 6.07 -18.01
N ARG A 55 -0.86 4.78 -17.68
CA ARG A 55 -2.11 4.21 -17.16
C ARG A 55 -2.24 4.25 -15.64
N ILE A 56 -1.15 4.54 -14.95
CA ILE A 56 -1.06 4.50 -13.49
C ILE A 56 -0.77 5.89 -12.93
N LEU A 57 -1.06 6.06 -11.65
CA LEU A 57 -0.54 7.13 -10.82
C LEU A 57 0.28 6.47 -9.72
N VAL A 58 1.54 6.85 -9.60
CA VAL A 58 2.42 6.38 -8.54
C VAL A 58 3.31 7.52 -8.09
N ALA A 59 3.43 7.70 -6.79
CA ALA A 59 4.28 8.72 -6.20
C ALA A 59 4.76 8.27 -4.82
N VAL A 60 6.01 8.56 -4.49
CA VAL A 60 6.53 8.39 -3.14
C VAL A 60 6.45 9.75 -2.45
N LYS A 61 5.68 9.82 -1.37
CA LYS A 61 5.49 11.04 -0.57
C LYS A 61 5.85 10.78 0.87
N GLN A 62 6.48 11.78 1.46
CA GLN A 62 6.82 11.76 2.86
C GLN A 62 5.71 12.46 3.64
N GLU A 63 5.00 11.73 4.50
CA GLU A 63 3.90 12.27 5.30
C GLU A 63 4.22 12.16 6.79
N SER A 64 3.97 13.22 7.55
CA SER A 64 3.98 13.18 9.00
C SER A 64 2.64 12.63 9.49
N GLU A 65 2.59 11.37 9.91
CA GLU A 65 1.39 10.82 10.55
C GLU A 65 1.16 11.46 11.93
N SER A 66 0.16 12.33 12.04
CA SER A 66 -0.25 12.94 13.32
C SER A 66 -1.35 12.14 14.04
N LYS A 67 -1.50 10.84 13.75
CA LYS A 67 -2.52 10.01 14.40
C LYS A 67 -2.00 9.39 15.70
N TYR A 68 -1.95 10.20 16.77
CA TYR A 68 -1.99 9.58 18.10
C TYR A 68 -3.40 9.03 18.36
N ALA A 69 -3.49 7.77 18.78
CA ALA A 69 -4.63 7.30 19.55
C ALA A 69 -4.77 8.24 20.76
N ARG A 70 -5.98 8.76 21.03
CA ARG A 70 -6.25 9.74 22.09
C ARG A 70 -5.56 9.37 23.41
N SER A 71 -5.56 8.08 23.74
CA SER A 71 -4.94 7.50 24.94
C SER A 71 -3.45 7.82 25.15
N ILE A 72 -2.63 7.83 24.10
CA ILE A 72 -1.19 8.12 24.23
C ILE A 72 -0.97 9.63 24.37
N ARG A 73 -1.75 10.44 23.66
CA ARG A 73 -1.69 11.90 23.80
C ARG A 73 -2.06 12.33 25.21
N ASP A 74 -3.12 11.76 25.75
CA ASP A 74 -3.57 12.00 27.11
C ASP A 74 -2.49 11.58 28.14
N ALA A 75 -1.82 10.45 27.92
CA ALA A 75 -0.71 10.00 28.78
C ALA A 75 0.51 10.95 28.73
N VAL A 76 0.88 11.45 27.54
CA VAL A 76 1.97 12.43 27.38
C VAL A 76 1.61 13.77 28.02
N ASP A 77 0.36 14.23 27.87
CA ASP A 77 -0.12 15.47 28.49
C ASP A 77 -0.14 15.38 30.02
N ILE A 78 -0.57 14.24 30.58
CA ILE A 78 -0.50 13.96 32.02
C ILE A 78 0.95 13.93 32.50
N PHE A 79 1.84 13.30 31.74
CA PHE A 79 3.27 13.23 32.06
C PHE A 79 3.92 14.62 32.06
N LYS A 80 3.62 15.45 31.06
CA LYS A 80 4.10 16.84 30.96
C LYS A 80 3.60 17.73 32.10
N LYS A 81 2.36 17.54 32.56
CA LYS A 81 1.84 18.26 33.74
C LYS A 81 2.55 17.87 35.04
N ARG A 82 2.96 16.60 35.18
CA ARG A 82 3.67 16.09 36.38
C ARG A 82 5.17 16.38 36.35
N HIS A 83 5.77 16.38 35.16
CA HIS A 83 7.20 16.55 34.96
C HIS A 83 7.45 17.54 33.80
N SER A 84 7.36 18.85 34.07
CA SER A 84 7.36 19.88 33.02
C SER A 84 8.63 19.90 32.13
N LYS A 85 9.82 19.76 32.74
CA LYS A 85 11.09 19.67 32.00
C LYS A 85 11.20 18.36 31.21
N LEU A 86 10.99 17.22 31.85
CA LEU A 86 11.12 15.91 31.19
C LEU A 86 10.01 15.64 30.17
N GLY A 87 8.81 16.19 30.39
CA GLY A 87 7.70 16.06 29.46
C GLY A 87 7.86 16.93 28.22
N SER A 88 8.49 18.10 28.33
CA SER A 88 8.87 18.90 27.14
C SER A 88 10.02 18.27 26.36
N GLU A 89 10.94 17.58 27.04
CA GLU A 89 11.99 16.77 26.40
C GLU A 89 11.42 15.52 25.70
N LEU A 90 10.48 14.82 26.36
CA LEU A 90 9.75 13.69 25.78
C LEU A 90 8.95 14.11 24.54
N GLU A 91 8.27 15.25 24.60
CA GLU A 91 7.52 15.80 23.46
C GLU A 91 8.46 16.19 22.31
N LYS A 92 9.63 16.76 22.62
CA LYS A 92 10.68 17.02 21.62
C LYS A 92 11.19 15.72 20.99
N LEU A 93 11.56 14.71 21.76
CA LEU A 93 12.01 13.42 21.25
C LEU A 93 10.93 12.73 20.42
N ILE A 94 9.66 12.80 20.85
CA ILE A 94 8.52 12.32 20.06
C ILE A 94 8.40 13.08 18.73
N SER A 95 8.56 14.41 18.76
CA SER A 95 8.52 15.23 17.54
C SER A 95 9.70 14.97 16.61
N GLU A 96 10.91 14.81 17.15
CA GLU A 96 12.14 14.48 16.41
C GLU A 96 12.07 13.06 15.83
N THR A 97 11.49 12.10 16.56
CA THR A 97 11.25 10.73 16.06
C THR A 97 10.13 10.72 15.00
N ARG A 98 9.21 11.69 15.00
CA ARG A 98 8.23 11.88 13.91
C ARG A 98 8.81 12.58 12.70
N GLU A 99 9.84 13.40 12.91
CA GLU A 99 10.70 13.91 11.85
C GLU A 99 11.61 12.82 11.26
N ALA A 100 11.70 11.62 11.88
CA ALA A 100 12.01 10.38 11.15
C ALA A 100 10.77 9.97 10.35
N ARG A 101 10.49 10.78 9.33
CA ARG A 101 9.26 10.85 8.56
C ARG A 101 8.86 9.51 7.93
N SER A 102 7.60 9.12 8.08
CA SER A 102 7.00 7.99 7.36
C SER A 102 6.97 8.26 5.85
N ILE A 103 7.58 7.37 5.07
CA ILE A 103 7.55 7.44 3.61
C ILE A 103 6.39 6.57 3.13
N PHE A 104 5.52 7.11 2.29
CA PHE A 104 4.37 6.40 1.73
C PHE A 104 4.51 6.28 0.22
N LEU A 105 4.21 5.10 -0.31
CA LEU A 105 3.87 4.92 -1.71
C LEU A 105 2.38 5.20 -1.88
N THR A 106 2.08 6.23 -2.63
CA THR A 106 0.74 6.46 -3.18
C THR A 106 0.65 5.76 -4.53
N TYR A 107 -0.41 4.98 -4.75
CA TYR A 107 -0.63 4.30 -6.02
C TYR A 107 -2.13 4.18 -6.38
N SER A 108 -2.44 4.35 -7.66
CA SER A 108 -3.77 4.09 -8.23
C SER A 108 -3.71 3.82 -9.73
N LEU A 109 -4.83 3.34 -10.27
CA LEU A 109 -5.06 3.24 -11.70
C LEU A 109 -5.78 4.51 -12.16
N LYS A 110 -5.41 5.05 -13.33
CA LYS A 110 -6.14 6.20 -13.89
C LYS A 110 -7.55 5.77 -14.33
N PRO A 111 -8.52 6.70 -14.34
CA PRO A 111 -9.81 6.48 -14.99
C PRO A 111 -9.63 5.92 -16.41
N ASP A 112 -10.57 5.08 -16.84
CA ASP A 112 -10.60 4.40 -18.16
C ASP A 112 -9.60 3.25 -18.36
N PHE A 113 -8.77 2.96 -17.37
CA PHE A 113 -7.93 1.77 -17.36
C PHE A 113 -8.42 0.77 -16.32
N ASN A 114 -8.48 -0.49 -16.70
CA ASN A 114 -8.82 -1.59 -15.79
C ASN A 114 -7.64 -2.54 -15.61
N LEU A 115 -7.64 -3.27 -14.50
CA LEU A 115 -6.79 -4.43 -14.31
C LEU A 115 -7.19 -5.54 -15.30
N SER A 116 -6.18 -6.30 -15.76
CA SER A 116 -6.38 -7.46 -16.64
C SER A 116 -6.34 -8.74 -15.82
N GLU A 117 -6.94 -9.81 -16.33
CA GLU A 117 -6.87 -11.16 -15.75
C GLU A 117 -5.43 -11.57 -15.43
N SER A 118 -4.49 -11.32 -16.35
CA SER A 118 -3.07 -11.62 -16.13
C SER A 118 -2.48 -10.94 -14.89
N ASP A 119 -2.93 -9.72 -14.54
CA ASP A 119 -2.44 -9.03 -13.34
C ASP A 119 -2.89 -9.76 -12.06
N TYR A 120 -4.07 -10.39 -12.08
CA TYR A 120 -4.59 -11.19 -10.96
C TYR A 120 -3.99 -12.59 -10.91
N VAL A 121 -3.84 -13.23 -12.07
CA VAL A 121 -3.26 -14.57 -12.18
C VAL A 121 -1.83 -14.57 -11.66
N GLU A 122 -1.02 -13.56 -12.00
CA GLU A 122 0.34 -13.44 -11.48
C GLU A 122 0.38 -13.25 -9.96
N VAL A 123 -0.54 -12.48 -9.39
CA VAL A 123 -0.66 -12.32 -7.93
C VAL A 123 -1.02 -13.65 -7.25
N MET A 124 -1.89 -14.45 -7.87
CA MET A 124 -2.26 -15.78 -7.36
C MET A 124 -1.10 -16.78 -7.50
N LYS A 125 -0.34 -16.73 -8.59
CA LYS A 125 0.90 -17.51 -8.72
C LYS A 125 1.90 -17.17 -7.62
N ASP A 126 2.04 -15.89 -7.27
CA ASP A 126 2.88 -15.44 -6.15
C ASP A 126 2.37 -15.92 -4.77
N LEU A 127 1.11 -16.35 -4.66
CA LEU A 127 0.56 -17.00 -3.47
C LEU A 127 0.80 -18.51 -3.44
N GLY A 128 1.24 -19.11 -4.55
CA GLY A 128 1.50 -20.54 -4.71
C GLY A 128 0.41 -21.32 -5.45
N PHE A 129 -0.54 -20.63 -6.10
CA PHE A 129 -1.49 -21.30 -6.99
C PHE A 129 -0.85 -21.63 -8.33
N GLU A 130 -1.22 -22.78 -8.89
CA GLU A 130 -0.85 -23.11 -10.27
C GLU A 130 -1.60 -22.21 -11.26
N GLU A 131 -1.05 -22.02 -12.45
CA GLU A 131 -1.59 -21.05 -13.42
C GLU A 131 -3.05 -21.33 -13.80
N ARG A 132 -3.42 -22.61 -13.95
CA ARG A 132 -4.80 -23.01 -14.24
C ARG A 132 -5.76 -22.74 -13.08
N GLU A 133 -5.29 -22.92 -11.85
CA GLU A 133 -6.07 -22.65 -10.64
C GLU A 133 -6.25 -21.14 -10.43
N ALA A 134 -5.19 -20.38 -10.66
CA ALA A 134 -5.22 -18.92 -10.60
C ALA A 134 -6.20 -18.33 -11.63
N ALA A 135 -6.18 -18.83 -12.87
CA ALA A 135 -7.10 -18.41 -13.92
C ALA A 135 -8.56 -18.79 -13.61
N SER A 136 -8.80 -19.99 -13.10
CA SER A 136 -10.17 -20.40 -12.73
C SER A 136 -10.73 -19.59 -11.54
N MET A 137 -9.87 -19.15 -10.62
CA MET A 137 -10.26 -18.36 -9.46
C MET A 137 -10.52 -16.87 -9.79
N TYR A 138 -9.92 -16.33 -10.85
CA TYR A 138 -10.08 -14.94 -11.27
C TYR A 138 -11.54 -14.43 -11.31
N PRO A 139 -12.48 -15.07 -12.03
CA PRO A 139 -13.87 -14.60 -12.09
C PRO A 139 -14.56 -14.62 -10.73
N HIS A 140 -14.20 -15.57 -9.85
CA HIS A 140 -14.75 -15.64 -8.50
C HIS A 140 -14.27 -14.47 -7.62
N ILE A 141 -12.99 -14.09 -7.73
CA ILE A 141 -12.44 -12.93 -7.01
C ILE A 141 -13.18 -11.65 -7.41
N LEU A 142 -13.40 -11.43 -8.71
CA LEU A 142 -14.12 -10.27 -9.20
C LEU A 142 -15.58 -10.26 -8.71
N SER A 143 -16.28 -11.39 -8.83
CA SER A 143 -17.66 -11.53 -8.33
C SER A 143 -17.78 -11.24 -6.83
N ILE A 144 -16.79 -11.63 -6.02
CA ILE A 144 -16.75 -11.32 -4.59
C ILE A 144 -16.48 -9.82 -4.39
N ALA A 145 -15.58 -9.22 -5.17
CA ALA A 145 -15.28 -7.79 -5.10
C ALA A 145 -16.50 -6.92 -5.39
N ASP A 146 -17.25 -7.26 -6.44
CA ASP A 146 -18.46 -6.56 -6.86
C ASP A 146 -19.56 -6.64 -5.78
N ARG A 147 -19.76 -7.83 -5.20
CA ARG A 147 -20.73 -8.04 -4.11
C ARG A 147 -20.38 -7.24 -2.85
N LEU A 148 -19.10 -7.12 -2.54
CA LEU A 148 -18.63 -6.40 -1.35
C LEU A 148 -18.61 -4.87 -1.52
N LYS A 149 -18.98 -4.33 -2.70
CA LYS A 149 -18.96 -2.89 -3.03
C LYS A 149 -17.64 -2.22 -2.60
N LYS A 150 -16.53 -2.96 -2.66
CA LYS A 150 -15.22 -2.46 -2.19
C LYS A 150 -14.71 -1.38 -3.17
N PRO A 151 -13.89 -0.44 -2.67
CA PRO A 151 -13.50 0.75 -3.43
C PRO A 151 -12.92 0.42 -4.80
N ASP A 152 -13.34 1.22 -5.77
CA ASP A 152 -12.97 1.16 -7.19
C ASP A 152 -11.45 0.97 -7.42
N GLU A 153 -11.11 0.43 -8.59
CA GLU A 153 -9.72 0.32 -9.07
C GLU A 153 -9.00 1.68 -9.06
N TYR A 154 -9.78 2.75 -9.23
CA TYR A 154 -9.36 4.15 -9.29
C TYR A 154 -9.05 4.79 -7.95
N VAL A 155 -9.34 4.13 -6.83
CA VAL A 155 -9.10 4.72 -5.50
C VAL A 155 -7.61 4.84 -5.23
N GLU A 156 -7.21 6.04 -4.81
CA GLU A 156 -5.86 6.33 -4.33
C GLU A 156 -5.57 5.53 -3.07
N ARG A 157 -4.57 4.64 -3.16
CA ARG A 157 -4.13 3.78 -2.06
C ARG A 157 -2.78 4.27 -1.58
N LYS A 158 -2.54 4.09 -0.28
CA LYS A 158 -1.26 4.41 0.36
C LYS A 158 -0.75 3.18 1.09
N ILE A 159 0.56 2.94 0.99
CA ILE A 159 1.27 1.92 1.76
C ILE A 159 2.56 2.52 2.32
N LEU A 160 2.84 2.23 3.59
CA LEU A 160 4.07 2.66 4.25
C LEU A 160 5.27 1.92 3.65
N ILE A 161 6.30 2.66 3.27
CA ILE A 161 7.61 2.15 2.87
C ILE A 161 8.61 2.62 3.94
N GLY A 162 9.25 1.67 4.63
CA GLY A 162 10.16 1.96 5.73
C GLY A 162 10.36 0.75 6.62
#